data_AF-A0A940EQ50-F1
#
_entry.id   AF-A0A940EQ50-F1
#
_cell.length_a   1.000
_cell.length_b   1.000
_cell.length_c   1.000
_cell.angle_alpha   90.00
_cell.angle_beta   90.00
_cell.angle_gamma   90.00
#
_symmetry.space_group_name_H-M   'P 1'
#
loop_
_entity.id
_entity.type
_entity.pdbx_description
1 polymer ?
#
loop_
_entity_poly.entity_id
_entity_poly.type
_entity_poly.pdbx_seq_one_letter_code
_entity_poly.pdbx_strand_id
1 'polypeptide(L)'
;MTTTAASDASYRILMREGCRVVYGHMPLPEFLALLRQASDHEVLHAGTARVLDATAVIGPPAALARLRRQETPAAVDRMRARLGRAALRLDPQALRWLAAGEQGPASLALFVLLTGVRPRHYRGAVRADLPRDANAFRRCRLLLEQVPSLTQALGVLAQRVYEPGVAEWAAIAQAWDDICAHMDYEAPDWRQGPVKAPGVAAVLACFRELEAA
;
A
#
# COMPACT_ATOMS: atom_id res chain seq x y z
N MET A 1 22.71 13.90 23.40
CA MET A 1 23.10 12.48 23.19
C MET A 1 22.74 11.72 24.45
N THR A 2 21.62 11.02 24.44
CA THR A 2 21.20 10.13 25.53
C THR A 2 21.11 8.73 24.94
N THR A 3 22.19 7.98 25.12
CA THR A 3 22.29 6.57 24.70
C THR A 3 21.75 5.73 25.85
N THR A 4 20.51 5.25 25.72
CA THR A 4 19.92 4.31 26.68
C THR A 4 20.59 2.95 26.53
N ALA A 5 20.84 2.31 27.68
CA ALA A 5 21.65 1.12 27.88
C ALA A 5 21.39 -0.04 26.91
N ALA A 6 22.48 -0.75 26.58
CA ALA A 6 22.46 -2.02 25.87
C ALA A 6 21.84 -3.11 26.78
N SER A 7 20.53 -3.29 26.70
CA SER A 7 19.96 -4.63 26.92
C SER A 7 20.12 -5.41 25.61
N ASP A 8 20.18 -6.73 25.74
CA ASP A 8 20.21 -7.72 24.65
C ASP A 8 18.85 -7.74 23.91
N ALA A 9 18.36 -6.55 23.55
CA ALA A 9 17.03 -6.33 23.06
C ALA A 9 16.96 -6.83 21.61
N SER A 10 16.00 -7.72 21.36
CA SER A 10 15.57 -8.16 20.04
C SER A 10 15.05 -7.03 19.14
N TYR A 11 15.06 -5.79 19.64
CA TYR A 11 14.59 -4.60 18.97
C TYR A 11 15.40 -3.37 19.39
N ARG A 12 15.31 -2.31 18.58
CA ARG A 12 15.85 -0.98 18.91
C ARG A 12 14.88 0.12 18.51
N ILE A 13 14.87 1.21 19.25
CA ILE A 13 14.09 2.42 18.94
C ILE A 13 15.06 3.54 18.62
N LEU A 14 14.90 4.18 17.46
CA LEU A 14 15.67 5.34 17.04
C LEU A 14 14.77 6.56 16.91
N MET A 15 15.27 7.72 17.35
CA MET A 15 14.63 9.02 17.11
C MET A 15 15.18 9.62 15.82
N ARG A 16 14.31 9.93 14.85
CA ARG A 16 14.68 10.58 13.58
C ARG A 16 13.63 11.60 13.17
N GLU A 17 14.00 12.86 12.95
CA GLU A 17 13.08 13.91 12.47
C GLU A 17 11.84 14.12 13.37
N GLY A 18 11.92 13.76 14.66
CA GLY A 18 10.77 13.75 15.58
C GLY A 18 9.87 12.51 15.48
N CYS A 19 10.26 11.51 14.71
CA CYS A 19 9.62 10.20 14.64
C CYS A 19 10.36 9.16 15.50
N ARG A 20 9.59 8.29 16.15
CA ARG A 20 10.07 7.07 16.79
C ARG A 20 10.05 5.94 15.76
N VAL A 21 11.23 5.39 15.45
CA VAL A 21 11.41 4.30 14.49
C VAL A 21 11.82 3.04 15.22
N VAL A 22 10.98 2.02 15.16
CA VAL A 22 11.20 0.72 15.83
C VAL A 22 11.72 -0.28 14.81
N TYR A 23 12.83 -0.93 15.12
CA TYR A 23 13.40 -2.03 14.34
C TYR A 23 13.44 -3.31 15.17
N GLY A 24 13.26 -4.47 14.52
CA GLY A 24 13.35 -5.78 15.17
C GLY A 24 12.04 -6.24 15.80
N HIS A 25 12.12 -7.27 16.64
CA HIS A 25 10.98 -7.93 17.25
C HIS A 25 10.69 -7.33 18.63
N MET A 26 9.86 -6.28 18.68
CA MET A 26 9.42 -5.67 19.93
C MET A 26 8.26 -6.48 20.53
N PRO A 27 8.34 -6.90 21.81
CA PRO A 27 7.22 -7.53 22.51
C PRO A 27 5.98 -6.63 22.56
N LEU A 28 4.80 -7.22 22.44
CA LEU A 28 3.54 -6.47 22.40
C LEU A 28 3.30 -5.57 23.64
N PRO A 29 3.59 -5.99 24.89
CA PRO A 29 3.42 -5.13 26.05
C PRO A 29 4.27 -3.84 25.98
N GLU A 30 5.50 -3.96 25.48
CA GLU A 30 6.42 -2.83 25.31
C GLU A 30 5.97 -1.91 24.17
N PHE A 31 5.45 -2.49 23.08
CA PHE A 31 4.84 -1.71 22.00
C PHE A 31 3.61 -0.92 22.47
N LEU A 32 2.75 -1.52 23.31
CA LEU A 32 1.62 -0.81 23.92
C LEU A 32 2.07 0.31 24.86
N ALA A 33 3.14 0.10 25.64
CA ALA A 33 3.73 1.15 26.46
C ALA A 33 4.25 2.32 25.60
N LEU A 34 4.90 2.01 24.47
CA LEU A 34 5.36 3.02 23.50
C LEU A 34 4.19 3.83 22.90
N LEU A 35 3.09 3.15 22.56
CA LEU A 35 1.89 3.82 22.03
C LEU A 35 1.24 4.74 23.07
N ARG A 36 1.21 4.36 24.35
CA ARG A 36 0.69 5.21 25.42
C ARG A 36 1.52 6.49 25.66
N GLN A 37 2.78 6.50 25.23
CA GLN A 37 3.63 7.69 25.29
C GLN A 37 3.45 8.61 24.08
N ALA A 38 2.67 8.19 23.07
CA ALA A 38 2.40 9.03 21.91
C ALA A 38 1.41 10.15 22.24
N SER A 39 1.64 11.32 21.66
CA SER A 39 0.69 12.42 21.70
C SER A 39 -0.48 12.19 20.73
N ASP A 40 -1.59 12.89 20.95
CA ASP A 40 -2.79 12.81 20.11
C ASP A 40 -2.57 13.24 18.65
N HIS A 41 -1.44 13.89 18.35
CA HIS A 41 -1.07 14.35 17.01
C HIS A 41 -0.10 13.40 16.29
N GLU A 42 0.33 12.33 16.94
CA GLU A 42 1.21 11.33 16.32
C GLU A 42 0.40 10.17 15.75
N VAL A 43 0.85 9.68 14.59
CA VAL A 43 0.20 8.56 13.92
C VAL A 43 1.18 7.42 13.69
N LEU A 44 0.69 6.19 13.85
CA LEU A 44 1.41 4.99 13.44
C LEU A 44 1.30 4.84 11.91
N HIS A 45 2.42 4.91 11.19
CA HIS A 45 2.40 4.99 9.74
C HIS A 45 3.14 3.81 9.06
N ALA A 46 2.38 2.77 8.70
CA ALA A 46 2.90 1.55 8.07
C ALA A 46 3.69 1.81 6.77
N GLY A 47 3.28 2.78 5.94
CA GLY A 47 4.00 3.15 4.72
C GLY A 47 5.43 3.63 4.97
N THR A 48 5.64 4.54 5.93
CA THR A 48 6.96 5.03 6.34
C THR A 48 7.79 3.92 6.98
N ALA A 49 7.16 3.04 7.77
CA ALA A 49 7.85 1.86 8.32
C ALA A 49 8.44 0.98 7.20
N ARG A 50 7.63 0.67 6.17
CA ARG A 50 8.10 -0.07 4.99
C ARG A 50 9.22 0.65 4.24
N VAL A 51 9.10 1.97 4.03
CA VAL A 51 10.15 2.77 3.38
C VAL A 51 11.46 2.64 4.14
N LEU A 52 11.44 2.63 5.46
CA LEU A 52 12.62 2.50 6.32
C LEU A 52 13.10 1.06 6.57
N ASP A 53 12.39 0.05 6.06
CA ASP A 53 12.55 -1.37 6.46
C ASP A 53 12.50 -1.53 8.00
N ALA A 54 11.62 -0.77 8.64
CA ALA A 54 11.37 -0.74 10.07
C ALA A 54 10.11 -1.55 10.43
N THR A 55 10.03 -1.99 11.68
CA THR A 55 8.86 -2.70 12.23
C THR A 55 7.68 -1.74 12.42
N ALA A 56 7.93 -0.56 12.97
CA ALA A 56 6.91 0.46 13.19
C ALA A 56 7.53 1.87 13.16
N VAL A 57 6.72 2.85 12.76
CA VAL A 57 7.12 4.27 12.79
C VAL A 57 5.95 5.08 13.33
N ILE A 58 6.20 5.84 14.38
CA ILE A 58 5.22 6.72 15.02
C ILE A 58 5.78 8.14 14.97
N GLY A 59 4.96 9.10 14.57
CA GLY A 59 5.35 10.50 14.63
C GLY A 59 4.31 11.45 14.04
N PRO A 60 4.56 12.76 14.09
CA PRO A 60 3.67 13.76 13.49
C PRO A 60 3.57 13.60 11.97
N PRO A 61 2.42 13.84 11.33
CA PRO A 61 2.23 13.68 9.88
C PRO A 61 3.27 14.43 9.03
N ALA A 62 3.60 15.66 9.41
CA ALA A 62 4.59 16.46 8.68
C ALA A 62 6.00 15.86 8.76
N ALA A 63 6.39 15.32 9.91
CA ALA A 63 7.68 14.65 10.10
C ALA A 63 7.76 13.35 9.30
N LEU A 64 6.70 12.55 9.33
CA LEU A 64 6.57 11.32 8.55
C LEU A 64 6.68 11.60 7.04
N ALA A 65 6.04 12.67 6.56
CA ALA A 65 6.10 13.06 5.16
C ALA A 65 7.52 13.47 4.73
N ARG A 66 8.24 14.24 5.56
CA ARG A 66 9.65 14.59 5.30
C ARG A 66 10.53 13.34 5.26
N LEU A 67 10.44 12.50 6.28
CA LEU A 67 11.24 11.28 6.41
C LEU A 67 11.00 10.34 5.22
N ARG A 68 9.74 10.15 4.81
CA ARG A 68 9.38 9.34 3.64
C ARG A 68 9.99 9.90 2.35
N ARG A 69 9.94 11.22 2.13
CA ARG A 69 10.55 11.85 0.94
C ARG A 69 12.06 11.64 0.88
N GLN A 70 12.75 11.85 1.99
CA GLN A 70 14.22 11.70 2.09
C GLN A 70 14.66 10.25 1.86
N GLU A 71 13.90 9.28 2.39
CA GLU A 71 14.29 7.87 2.39
C GLU A 71 13.80 7.08 1.18
N THR A 72 12.93 7.68 0.35
CA THR A 72 12.39 7.03 -0.84
C THR A 72 13.49 6.52 -1.79
N PRO A 73 14.54 7.29 -2.16
CA PRO A 73 15.59 6.78 -3.05
C PRO A 73 16.26 5.51 -2.52
N ALA A 74 16.67 5.50 -1.25
CA ALA A 74 17.27 4.34 -0.62
C ALA A 74 16.30 3.15 -0.54
N ALA A 75 15.01 3.41 -0.34
CA ALA A 75 13.98 2.37 -0.36
C ALA A 75 13.78 1.78 -1.77
N VAL A 76 13.88 2.58 -2.83
CA VAL A 76 13.85 2.08 -4.22
C VAL A 76 15.03 1.15 -4.48
N ASP A 77 16.24 1.51 -4.04
CA ASP A 77 17.42 0.68 -4.23
C ASP A 77 17.34 -0.64 -3.46
N ARG A 78 16.86 -0.60 -2.20
CA ARG A 78 16.57 -1.83 -1.42
C ARG A 78 15.52 -2.70 -2.11
N MET A 79 14.46 -2.10 -2.65
CA MET A 79 13.42 -2.82 -3.38
C MET A 79 13.97 -3.48 -4.65
N ARG A 80 14.79 -2.74 -5.42
CA ARG A 80 15.48 -3.27 -6.61
C ARG A 80 16.34 -4.49 -6.24
N ALA A 81 17.15 -4.37 -5.19
CA ALA A 81 17.99 -5.45 -4.70
C ALA A 81 17.17 -6.68 -4.25
N ARG A 82 16.07 -6.46 -3.51
CA ARG A 82 15.17 -7.54 -3.06
C ARG A 82 14.49 -8.29 -4.20
N LEU A 83 14.11 -7.59 -5.27
CA LEU A 83 13.46 -8.19 -6.44
C LEU A 83 14.46 -8.84 -7.41
N GLY A 84 15.73 -8.43 -7.37
CA GLY A 84 16.77 -8.95 -8.26
C GLY A 84 16.39 -8.79 -9.73
N ARG A 85 16.45 -9.87 -10.51
CA ARG A 85 16.11 -9.85 -11.95
C ARG A 85 14.66 -9.45 -12.24
N ALA A 86 13.73 -9.69 -11.32
CA ALA A 86 12.33 -9.29 -11.52
C ALA A 86 12.17 -7.77 -11.59
N ALA A 87 13.08 -6.99 -10.97
CA ALA A 87 13.05 -5.54 -11.06
C ALA A 87 13.27 -5.00 -12.48
N LEU A 88 13.95 -5.77 -13.35
CA LEU A 88 14.20 -5.38 -14.75
C LEU A 88 12.92 -5.40 -15.60
N ARG A 89 11.87 -6.07 -15.13
CA ARG A 89 10.55 -6.12 -15.80
C ARG A 89 9.64 -4.96 -15.40
N LEU A 90 10.04 -4.18 -14.40
CA LEU A 90 9.24 -3.08 -13.88
C LEU A 90 9.77 -1.77 -14.44
N ASP A 91 8.86 -0.88 -14.82
CA ASP A 91 9.23 0.50 -15.07
C ASP A 91 9.69 1.17 -13.75
N PRO A 92 10.48 2.26 -13.83
CA PRO A 92 10.98 2.94 -12.63
C PRO A 92 9.90 3.47 -11.69
N GLN A 93 8.72 3.85 -12.20
CA GLN A 93 7.61 4.34 -11.38
C GLN A 93 6.92 3.18 -10.65
N ALA A 94 6.73 2.03 -11.29
CA ALA A 94 6.26 0.81 -10.64
C ALA A 94 7.15 0.41 -9.46
N LEU A 95 8.47 0.46 -9.67
CA LEU A 95 9.44 0.17 -8.61
C LEU A 95 9.38 1.19 -7.47
N ARG A 96 9.24 2.49 -7.81
CA ARG A 96 9.09 3.57 -6.83
C ARG A 96 7.80 3.43 -6.03
N TRP A 97 6.68 3.11 -6.68
CA TRP A 97 5.41 2.83 -6.02
C TRP A 97 5.53 1.61 -5.10
N LEU A 98 6.23 0.56 -5.51
CA LEU A 98 6.41 -0.61 -4.67
C LEU A 98 7.25 -0.32 -3.42
N ALA A 99 8.25 0.56 -3.54
CA ALA A 99 9.05 1.00 -2.41
C ALA A 99 8.27 1.93 -1.47
N ALA A 100 7.63 2.96 -2.01
CA ALA A 100 7.17 4.12 -1.24
C ALA A 100 5.74 4.55 -1.52
N GLY A 101 4.99 3.86 -2.37
CA GLY A 101 3.57 4.12 -2.66
C GLY A 101 2.63 3.69 -1.53
N GLU A 102 1.41 4.20 -1.56
CA GLU A 102 0.33 3.71 -0.71
C GLU A 102 -0.12 2.33 -1.17
N GLN A 103 -0.15 1.37 -0.24
CA GLN A 103 -0.39 -0.03 -0.56
C GLN A 103 -1.40 -0.64 0.41
N GLY A 104 -2.25 -1.51 -0.12
CA GLY A 104 -3.01 -2.49 0.63
C GLY A 104 -3.10 -3.80 -0.14
N PRO A 105 -3.79 -4.82 0.39
CA PRO A 105 -3.94 -6.11 -0.27
C PRO A 105 -4.44 -5.99 -1.71
N ALA A 106 -5.52 -5.21 -1.94
CA ALA A 106 -6.10 -5.04 -3.27
C ALA A 106 -5.19 -4.35 -4.27
N SER A 107 -4.51 -3.26 -3.88
CA SER A 107 -3.59 -2.59 -4.79
C SER A 107 -2.35 -3.42 -5.10
N LEU A 108 -1.90 -4.26 -4.15
CA LEU A 108 -0.82 -5.22 -4.39
C LEU A 108 -1.27 -6.37 -5.29
N ALA A 109 -2.48 -6.90 -5.09
CA ALA A 109 -3.07 -7.91 -5.97
C ALA A 109 -3.18 -7.40 -7.41
N LEU A 110 -3.70 -6.18 -7.60
CA LEU A 110 -3.74 -5.51 -8.90
C LEU A 110 -2.32 -5.35 -9.48
N PHE A 111 -1.37 -4.87 -8.70
CA PHE A 111 0.03 -4.76 -9.15
C PHE A 111 0.59 -6.11 -9.64
N VAL A 112 0.33 -7.22 -8.93
CA VAL A 112 0.75 -8.56 -9.35
C VAL A 112 0.06 -8.97 -10.66
N LEU A 113 -1.23 -8.69 -10.82
CA LEU A 113 -1.97 -9.00 -12.05
C LEU A 113 -1.40 -8.26 -13.26
N LEU A 114 -1.10 -6.97 -13.08
CA LEU A 114 -0.68 -6.10 -14.18
C LEU A 114 0.81 -6.28 -14.56
N THR A 115 1.65 -6.72 -13.61
CA THR A 115 3.10 -6.81 -13.84
C THR A 115 3.65 -8.23 -13.84
N GLY A 116 2.91 -9.20 -13.28
CA GLY A 116 3.39 -10.55 -12.99
C GLY A 116 4.47 -10.61 -11.90
N VAL A 117 4.85 -9.48 -11.29
CA VAL A 117 5.89 -9.42 -10.25
C VAL A 117 5.25 -9.48 -8.88
N ARG A 118 5.57 -10.52 -8.10
CA ARG A 118 5.05 -10.71 -6.74
C ARG A 118 6.01 -10.19 -5.67
N PRO A 119 5.68 -9.09 -4.96
CA PRO A 119 6.51 -8.60 -3.86
C PRO A 119 6.51 -9.57 -2.68
N ARG A 120 7.65 -9.72 -1.98
CA ARG A 120 7.77 -10.66 -0.84
C ARG A 120 6.85 -10.33 0.33
N HIS A 121 6.54 -9.06 0.54
CA HIS A 121 5.61 -8.63 1.60
C HIS A 121 4.14 -8.85 1.24
N TYR A 122 3.82 -9.18 -0.01
CA TYR A 122 2.47 -9.54 -0.42
C TYR A 122 2.20 -11.03 -0.19
N ARG A 123 1.53 -11.33 0.92
CA ARG A 123 1.15 -12.68 1.36
C ARG A 123 -0.27 -13.10 0.97
N GLY A 124 -1.03 -12.20 0.35
CA GLY A 124 -2.43 -12.42 0.02
C GLY A 124 -2.66 -13.30 -1.22
N ALA A 125 -3.93 -13.55 -1.53
CA ALA A 125 -4.33 -14.31 -2.70
C ALA A 125 -4.93 -13.35 -3.72
N VAL A 126 -4.34 -13.29 -4.91
CA VAL A 126 -4.70 -12.32 -5.96
C VAL A 126 -6.21 -12.32 -6.24
N ARG A 127 -6.81 -13.52 -6.33
CA ARG A 127 -8.25 -13.71 -6.55
C ARG A 127 -9.11 -13.15 -5.41
N ALA A 128 -8.72 -13.40 -4.16
CA ALA A 128 -9.52 -13.06 -2.98
C ALA A 128 -9.34 -11.60 -2.48
N ASP A 129 -8.25 -10.95 -2.91
CA ASP A 129 -7.89 -9.59 -2.50
C ASP A 129 -8.54 -8.51 -3.38
N LEU A 130 -9.82 -8.65 -3.72
CA LEU A 130 -10.58 -7.61 -4.41
C LEU A 130 -10.73 -6.35 -3.52
N PRO A 131 -10.87 -5.15 -4.10
CA PRO A 131 -11.14 -3.95 -3.32
C PRO A 131 -12.51 -4.08 -2.61
N ARG A 132 -12.48 -4.15 -1.28
CA ARG A 132 -13.70 -4.39 -0.47
C ARG A 132 -14.50 -3.13 -0.17
N ASP A 133 -13.84 -1.98 -0.22
CA ASP A 133 -14.40 -0.68 0.08
C ASP A 133 -13.76 0.41 -0.79
N ALA A 134 -14.28 1.63 -0.68
CA ALA A 134 -13.78 2.79 -1.38
C ALA A 134 -12.31 3.11 -1.07
N ASN A 135 -11.80 2.80 0.14
CA ASN A 135 -10.41 3.04 0.50
C ASN A 135 -9.45 2.07 -0.17
N ALA A 136 -9.87 0.81 -0.33
CA ALA A 136 -9.14 -0.20 -1.07
C ALA A 136 -9.09 0.16 -2.56
N PHE A 137 -10.22 0.55 -3.14
CA PHE A 137 -10.27 1.01 -4.53
C PHE A 137 -9.46 2.30 -4.76
N ARG A 138 -9.55 3.27 -3.86
CA ARG A 138 -8.70 4.48 -3.86
C ARG A 138 -7.22 4.13 -4.02
N ARG A 139 -6.70 3.16 -3.25
CA ARG A 139 -5.29 2.76 -3.35
C ARG A 139 -4.96 2.11 -4.69
N CYS A 140 -5.88 1.34 -5.27
CA CYS A 140 -5.75 0.83 -6.64
C CYS A 140 -5.71 1.98 -7.65
N ARG A 141 -6.55 2.99 -7.49
CA ARG A 141 -6.56 4.18 -8.36
C ARG A 141 -5.28 5.00 -8.24
N LEU A 142 -4.78 5.22 -7.02
CA LEU A 142 -3.48 5.88 -6.81
C LEU A 142 -2.32 5.12 -7.45
N LEU A 143 -2.36 3.78 -7.48
CA LEU A 143 -1.35 2.99 -8.17
C LEU A 143 -1.31 3.36 -9.66
N LEU A 144 -2.45 3.37 -10.35
CA LEU A 144 -2.50 3.67 -11.78
C LEU A 144 -2.16 5.14 -12.10
N GLU A 145 -2.56 6.08 -11.24
CA GLU A 145 -2.15 7.49 -11.39
C GLU A 145 -0.64 7.68 -11.21
N GLN A 146 -0.01 6.93 -10.31
CA GLN A 146 1.43 7.00 -10.06
C GLN A 146 2.26 6.20 -11.04
N VAL A 147 1.65 5.23 -11.74
CA VAL A 147 2.32 4.31 -12.66
C VAL A 147 1.49 4.18 -13.95
N PRO A 148 1.44 5.22 -14.81
CA PRO A 148 0.55 5.26 -15.97
C PRO A 148 0.83 4.16 -17.02
N SER A 149 2.03 3.58 -17.02
CA SER A 149 2.38 2.40 -17.83
C SER A 149 1.47 1.20 -17.55
N LEU A 150 0.89 1.11 -16.36
CA LEU A 150 -0.01 0.01 -15.99
C LEU A 150 -1.43 0.17 -16.54
N THR A 151 -1.82 1.35 -17.00
CA THR A 151 -3.16 1.60 -17.56
C THR A 151 -3.42 0.74 -18.80
N GLN A 152 -2.40 0.54 -19.64
CA GLN A 152 -2.52 -0.35 -20.79
C GLN A 152 -2.73 -1.81 -20.35
N ALA A 153 -1.99 -2.27 -19.34
CA ALA A 153 -2.15 -3.62 -18.79
C ALA A 153 -3.54 -3.81 -18.15
N LEU A 154 -4.12 -2.76 -17.56
CA LEU A 154 -5.49 -2.78 -17.05
C LEU A 154 -6.50 -3.04 -18.18
N GLY A 155 -6.33 -2.39 -19.34
CA GLY A 155 -7.16 -2.64 -20.52
C GLY A 155 -7.07 -4.07 -21.03
N VAL A 156 -5.89 -4.70 -20.95
CA VAL A 156 -5.73 -6.13 -21.27
C VAL A 156 -6.43 -7.01 -20.23
N LEU A 157 -6.31 -6.67 -18.93
CA LEU A 157 -7.01 -7.39 -17.86
C LEU A 157 -8.53 -7.34 -18.05
N ALA A 158 -9.07 -6.20 -18.47
CA ALA A 158 -10.51 -6.02 -18.73
C ALA A 158 -11.07 -6.96 -19.82
N GLN A 159 -10.23 -7.54 -20.69
CA GLN A 159 -10.66 -8.48 -21.72
C GLN A 159 -10.77 -9.93 -21.22
N ARG A 160 -10.35 -10.20 -19.98
CA ARG A 160 -10.22 -11.55 -19.41
C ARG A 160 -11.40 -11.95 -18.51
N VAL A 161 -12.58 -11.37 -18.75
CA VAL A 161 -13.79 -11.59 -17.92
C VAL A 161 -14.24 -13.05 -17.91
N TYR A 162 -13.92 -13.80 -18.97
CA TYR A 162 -14.26 -15.23 -19.08
C TYR A 162 -13.20 -16.17 -18.48
N GLU A 163 -12.06 -15.65 -18.00
CA GLU A 163 -10.99 -16.49 -17.48
C GLU A 163 -11.16 -16.78 -15.97
N PRO A 164 -11.28 -18.07 -15.59
CA PRO A 164 -11.43 -18.45 -14.19
C PRO A 164 -10.27 -17.95 -13.33
N GLY A 165 -10.59 -17.38 -12.16
CA GLY A 165 -9.61 -16.90 -11.19
C GLY A 165 -9.08 -15.47 -11.43
N VAL A 166 -9.45 -14.84 -12.55
CA VAL A 166 -9.22 -13.40 -12.80
C VAL A 166 -10.48 -12.65 -13.24
N ALA A 167 -11.59 -13.36 -13.51
CA ALA A 167 -12.85 -12.81 -13.99
C ALA A 167 -13.36 -11.62 -13.17
N GLU A 168 -13.28 -11.70 -11.84
CA GLU A 168 -13.77 -10.67 -10.92
C GLU A 168 -12.92 -9.40 -11.04
N TRP A 169 -11.60 -9.56 -11.15
CA TRP A 169 -10.67 -8.46 -11.41
C TRP A 169 -10.83 -7.87 -12.81
N ALA A 170 -11.08 -8.71 -13.81
CA ALA A 170 -11.37 -8.30 -15.17
C ALA A 170 -12.67 -7.48 -15.24
N ALA A 171 -13.71 -7.87 -14.51
CA ALA A 171 -14.97 -7.13 -14.42
C ALA A 171 -14.77 -5.75 -13.76
N ILE A 172 -13.98 -5.66 -12.70
CA ILE A 172 -13.60 -4.36 -12.10
C ILE A 172 -12.79 -3.51 -13.09
N ALA A 173 -11.85 -4.12 -13.81
CA ALA A 173 -11.05 -3.43 -14.82
C ALA A 173 -11.92 -2.93 -16.00
N GLN A 174 -12.96 -3.67 -16.37
CA GLN A 174 -13.92 -3.28 -17.40
C GLN A 174 -14.79 -2.11 -16.96
N ALA A 175 -15.25 -2.10 -15.70
CA ALA A 175 -16.06 -1.02 -15.12
C ALA A 175 -15.22 0.12 -14.51
N TRP A 176 -13.92 0.15 -14.78
CA TRP A 176 -12.97 0.98 -14.04
C TRP A 176 -13.31 2.48 -14.10
N ASP A 177 -13.60 2.99 -15.30
CA ASP A 177 -13.89 4.41 -15.52
C ASP A 177 -15.20 4.84 -14.86
N ASP A 178 -16.22 3.97 -14.88
CA ASP A 178 -17.50 4.22 -14.21
C ASP A 178 -17.34 4.29 -12.69
N ILE A 179 -16.57 3.36 -12.10
CA ILE A 179 -16.26 3.37 -10.66
C ILE A 179 -15.46 4.63 -10.30
N CYS A 180 -14.52 5.04 -11.16
CA CYS A 180 -13.76 6.28 -10.96
C CYS A 180 -14.68 7.51 -10.98
N ALA A 181 -15.60 7.61 -11.94
CA ALA A 181 -16.56 8.69 -12.05
C ALA A 181 -17.48 8.76 -10.82
N HIS A 182 -17.97 7.61 -10.34
CA HIS A 182 -18.74 7.54 -9.10
C HIS A 182 -17.92 8.00 -7.88
N MET A 183 -16.66 7.60 -7.78
CA MET A 183 -15.80 8.03 -6.69
C MET A 183 -15.50 9.53 -6.74
N ASP A 184 -15.29 10.09 -7.92
CA ASP A 184 -15.07 11.53 -8.11
C ASP A 184 -16.31 12.35 -7.71
N TYR A 185 -17.50 11.82 -8.00
CA TYR A 185 -18.77 12.43 -7.60
C TYR A 185 -18.99 12.37 -6.07
N GLU A 186 -18.84 11.19 -5.47
CA GLU A 186 -19.11 10.99 -4.03
C GLU A 186 -18.01 11.58 -3.12
N ALA A 187 -16.77 11.60 -3.58
CA ALA A 187 -15.61 11.99 -2.78
C ALA A 187 -14.59 12.78 -3.63
N PRO A 188 -14.84 14.05 -3.99
CA PRO A 188 -13.96 14.82 -4.88
C PRO A 188 -12.52 14.98 -4.34
N ASP A 189 -12.37 15.05 -3.01
CA ASP A 189 -11.08 15.15 -2.33
C ASP A 189 -10.41 13.81 -2.04
N TRP A 190 -10.82 12.73 -2.74
CA TRP A 190 -10.40 11.38 -2.40
C TRP A 190 -8.89 11.17 -2.37
N ARG A 191 -8.12 11.98 -3.12
CA ARG A 191 -6.64 11.88 -3.14
C ARG A 191 -6.02 12.21 -1.78
N GLN A 192 -6.66 13.05 -0.97
CA GLN A 192 -6.09 13.62 0.26
C GLN A 192 -6.05 12.66 1.44
N GLY A 193 -6.79 11.55 1.40
CA GLY A 193 -6.77 10.60 2.50
C GLY A 193 -7.89 9.57 2.43
N PRO A 194 -8.21 8.94 3.57
CA PRO A 194 -9.29 7.99 3.64
C PRO A 194 -10.64 8.61 3.22
N VAL A 195 -11.43 7.85 2.48
CA VAL A 195 -12.73 8.28 1.93
C VAL A 195 -13.87 7.43 2.42
N LYS A 196 -15.06 8.02 2.38
CA LYS A 196 -16.35 7.35 2.49
C LYS A 196 -17.11 7.59 1.17
N ALA A 197 -17.25 6.54 0.36
CA ALA A 197 -18.05 6.54 -0.86
C ALA A 197 -18.93 5.28 -0.85
N PRO A 198 -20.10 5.33 -0.21
CA PRO A 198 -20.97 4.16 -0.05
C PRO A 198 -21.45 3.58 -1.38
N GLY A 199 -21.68 4.39 -2.42
CA GLY A 199 -22.11 3.87 -3.73
C GLY A 199 -20.99 3.10 -4.41
N VAL A 200 -19.75 3.61 -4.38
CA VAL A 200 -18.56 2.85 -4.81
C VAL A 200 -18.44 1.53 -4.04
N ALA A 201 -18.63 1.54 -2.72
CA ALA A 201 -18.56 0.32 -1.92
C ALA A 201 -19.65 -0.70 -2.30
N ALA A 202 -20.85 -0.23 -2.64
CA ALA A 202 -21.95 -1.08 -3.11
C ALA A 202 -21.66 -1.69 -4.49
N VAL A 203 -21.17 -0.89 -5.45
CA VAL A 203 -20.74 -1.38 -6.78
C VAL A 203 -19.65 -2.44 -6.64
N LEU A 204 -18.66 -2.20 -5.78
CA LEU A 204 -17.60 -3.17 -5.49
C LEU A 204 -18.10 -4.46 -4.81
N ALA A 205 -19.26 -4.42 -4.16
CA ALA A 205 -19.86 -5.62 -3.57
C ALA A 205 -20.41 -6.56 -4.65
N CYS A 206 -21.04 -6.02 -5.69
CA CYS A 206 -21.59 -6.80 -6.80
C CYS A 206 -20.53 -7.68 -7.49
N PHE A 207 -19.31 -7.17 -7.67
CA PHE A 207 -18.23 -7.97 -8.31
C PHE A 207 -17.75 -9.15 -7.48
N ARG A 208 -17.95 -9.14 -6.16
CA ARG A 208 -17.58 -10.26 -5.28
C ARG A 208 -18.62 -11.36 -5.30
N GLU A 209 -19.87 -11.02 -5.57
CA GLU A 209 -20.96 -12.00 -5.65
C GLU A 209 -20.86 -12.89 -6.90
N LEU A 210 -20.04 -12.50 -7.89
CA LEU A 210 -19.66 -13.34 -9.02
C LEU A 210 -18.88 -14.61 -8.60
N GLU A 211 -18.30 -14.67 -7.39
CA GLU A 211 -17.68 -15.90 -6.86
C GLU A 211 -18.71 -16.97 -6.44
N ALA A 212 -19.98 -16.60 -6.25
CA ALA A 212 -21.00 -17.47 -5.65
C ALA A 212 -21.98 -18.11 -6.65
N ALA A 213 -21.86 -17.78 -7.94
CA ALA A 213 -22.71 -18.28 -9.03
C ALA A 213 -21.91 -19.15 -10.02
#